data_AF-A0A6C0K2S8-F1
#
_entry.id   AF-A0A6C0K2S8-F1
#
_cell.length_a   1.000
_cell.length_b   1.000
_cell.length_c   1.000
_cell.angle_alpha   90.00
_cell.angle_beta   90.00
_cell.angle_gamma   90.00
#
_symmetry.space_group_name_H-M   'P 1'
#
loop_
_entity.id
_entity.type
_entity.pdbx_description
1 polymer ?
#
loop_
_entity_poly.entity_id
_entity_poly.type
_entity_poly.pdbx_seq_one_letter_code
_entity_poly.pdbx_strand_id
1 'polypeptide(L)'
;MFVHTLQFLTAKILDIGLVTVYYFCIGFGLSSLIDKWLGDFTADDYTSKNSFLIFLEIVFHLFCLGILSYILRNLIERIPYPLEGYGGFHHIRLKEVQGGIVLSFVLIFFQKHLTDKIEYLKTRVLG
;
A
#
# COMPACT_ATOMS: atom_id res chain seq x y z
N MET A 1 -19.83 -21.99 25.56
CA MET A 1 -19.88 -20.57 25.12
C MET A 1 -18.51 -19.91 25.13
N PHE A 2 -17.76 -19.93 26.24
CA PHE A 2 -16.43 -19.29 26.36
C PHE A 2 -15.34 -19.82 25.41
N VAL A 3 -15.32 -21.15 25.19
CA VAL A 3 -14.30 -21.80 24.33
C VAL A 3 -14.41 -21.37 22.86
N HIS A 4 -15.62 -21.22 22.33
CA HIS A 4 -15.84 -20.73 20.96
C HIS A 4 -15.40 -19.27 20.80
N THR A 5 -15.60 -18.43 21.83
CA THR A 5 -15.12 -17.05 21.83
C THR A 5 -13.60 -16.95 21.79
N LEU A 6 -12.91 -17.80 22.55
CA LEU A 6 -11.44 -17.82 22.59
C LEU A 6 -10.86 -18.32 21.26
N GLN A 7 -11.40 -19.41 20.70
CA GLN A 7 -10.99 -19.95 19.41
C GLN A 7 -11.17 -18.94 18.27
N PHE A 8 -12.31 -18.25 18.24
CA PHE A 8 -12.59 -17.20 17.26
C PHE A 8 -11.61 -16.03 17.38
N LEU A 9 -11.33 -15.56 18.60
CA LEU A 9 -10.40 -14.45 18.83
C LEU A 9 -8.99 -14.80 18.37
N THR A 10 -8.52 -16.01 18.70
CA THR A 10 -7.20 -16.48 18.28
C THR A 10 -7.09 -16.56 16.76
N ALA A 11 -8.08 -17.16 16.08
CA ALA A 11 -8.11 -17.22 14.62
C ALA A 11 -8.08 -15.82 13.99
N LYS A 12 -8.85 -14.88 14.55
CA LYS A 12 -8.90 -13.50 14.06
C LYS A 12 -7.56 -12.77 14.20
N ILE A 13 -6.92 -12.83 15.36
CA ILE A 13 -5.64 -12.13 15.61
C ILE A 13 -4.54 -12.69 14.70
N LEU A 14 -4.48 -14.01 14.56
CA LEU A 14 -3.51 -14.66 13.67
C LEU A 14 -3.74 -14.27 12.21
N ASP A 15 -4.99 -14.18 11.77
CA ASP A 15 -5.33 -13.77 10.41
C ASP A 15 -4.94 -12.31 10.13
N ILE A 16 -5.22 -11.39 11.06
CA ILE A 16 -4.77 -9.99 10.96
C ILE A 16 -3.26 -9.91 10.82
N GLY A 17 -2.52 -10.67 11.63
CA GLY A 17 -1.06 -10.74 11.56
C GLY A 17 -0.57 -11.25 10.20
N LEU A 18 -1.16 -12.35 9.71
CA LEU A 18 -0.81 -12.96 8.43
C LEU A 18 -1.08 -12.02 7.25
N VAL A 19 -2.26 -11.40 7.22
CA VAL A 19 -2.66 -10.42 6.19
C VAL A 19 -1.73 -9.21 6.20
N THR A 20 -1.35 -8.73 7.39
CA THR A 20 -0.38 -7.62 7.52
C THR A 20 0.98 -7.99 6.93
N VAL A 21 1.47 -9.22 7.18
CA VAL A 21 2.71 -9.71 6.59
C VAL A 21 2.60 -9.81 5.07
N TYR A 22 1.49 -10.31 4.52
CA TYR A 22 1.28 -10.35 3.08
C TYR A 22 1.26 -8.96 2.46
N TYR A 23 0.54 -8.01 3.06
CA TYR A 23 0.53 -6.62 2.60
C TYR A 23 1.92 -5.99 2.63
N PHE A 24 2.70 -6.24 3.68
CA PHE A 24 4.05 -5.74 3.78
C PHE A 24 4.96 -6.34 2.70
N CYS A 25 5.02 -7.66 2.57
CA CYS A 25 5.91 -8.33 1.62
C CYS A 25 5.59 -7.96 0.16
N ILE A 26 4.31 -8.01 -0.22
CA ILE A 26 3.87 -7.68 -1.58
C ILE A 26 4.01 -6.19 -1.85
N GLY A 27 3.57 -5.35 -0.91
CA GLY A 27 3.66 -3.89 -1.02
C GLY A 27 5.10 -3.41 -1.11
N PHE A 28 6.00 -3.94 -0.30
CA PHE A 28 7.42 -3.59 -0.31
C PHE A 28 8.09 -3.95 -1.65
N GLY A 29 7.88 -5.18 -2.12
CA GLY A 29 8.46 -5.65 -3.37
C GLY A 29 7.98 -4.84 -4.57
N LEU A 30 6.67 -4.58 -4.65
CA LEU A 30 6.10 -3.82 -5.75
C LEU A 30 6.38 -2.33 -5.67
N SER A 31 6.36 -1.73 -4.47
CA SER A 31 6.74 -0.32 -4.31
C SER A 31 8.17 -0.08 -4.81
N SER A 32 9.10 -0.96 -4.43
CA SER A 32 10.50 -0.90 -4.90
C SER A 32 10.63 -1.05 -6.42
N LEU A 33 9.77 -1.87 -7.04
CA LEU A 33 9.75 -2.04 -8.49
C LEU A 33 9.22 -0.80 -9.21
N ILE A 34 8.14 -0.21 -8.69
CA ILE A 34 7.50 0.99 -9.23
C ILE A 34 8.42 2.20 -9.11
N ASP A 35 9.06 2.37 -7.96
CA ASP A 35 9.97 3.50 -7.71
C ASP A 35 11.09 3.48 -8.77
N LYS A 36 11.66 2.30 -9.06
CA LYS A 36 12.63 2.11 -10.15
C LYS A 36 12.04 2.33 -11.55
N TRP A 37 10.81 1.89 -11.79
CA TRP A 37 10.19 1.96 -13.12
C TRP A 37 9.75 3.37 -13.50
N LEU A 38 9.26 4.15 -12.54
CA LEU A 38 8.84 5.54 -12.75
C LEU A 38 10.02 6.54 -12.85
N GLY A 39 11.23 6.03 -12.65
CA GLY A 39 12.48 6.71 -12.98
C GLY A 39 12.99 7.64 -11.89
N ASP A 40 14.32 7.84 -11.92
CA ASP A 40 15.02 8.69 -10.97
C ASP A 40 14.53 10.15 -11.08
N PHE A 41 14.45 10.82 -9.93
CA PHE A 41 14.26 12.26 -9.86
C PHE A 41 15.60 12.96 -9.70
N THR A 42 15.94 13.82 -10.65
CA THR A 42 17.14 14.66 -10.69
C THR A 42 16.72 16.12 -10.78
N ALA A 43 17.07 16.94 -9.79
CA ALA A 43 16.61 18.33 -9.72
C ALA A 43 17.00 19.16 -10.97
N ASP A 44 18.15 18.86 -11.57
CA ASP A 44 18.66 19.54 -12.76
C ASP A 44 17.70 19.41 -13.95
N ASP A 45 17.12 18.23 -14.17
CA ASP A 45 16.18 17.94 -15.27
C ASP A 45 14.83 18.65 -15.09
N TYR A 46 14.53 19.09 -13.86
CA TYR A 46 13.26 19.71 -13.49
C TYR A 46 13.34 21.24 -13.35
N THR A 47 14.53 21.81 -13.48
CA THR A 47 14.75 23.26 -13.40
C THR A 47 14.01 24.01 -14.51
N SER A 48 13.99 23.46 -15.72
CA SER A 48 13.32 24.03 -16.89
C SER A 48 11.81 23.74 -16.94
N LYS A 49 11.32 22.77 -16.16
CA LYS A 49 9.91 22.38 -16.15
C LYS A 49 9.07 23.38 -15.36
N ASN A 50 7.82 23.57 -15.80
CA ASN A 50 6.84 24.39 -15.09
C ASN A 50 6.34 23.66 -13.83
N SER A 51 6.18 24.37 -12.70
CA SER A 51 5.71 23.81 -11.44
C SER A 51 4.37 23.07 -11.58
N PHE A 52 3.47 23.55 -12.45
CA PHE A 52 2.19 22.87 -12.73
C PHE A 52 2.38 21.49 -13.38
N LEU A 53 3.38 21.34 -14.26
CA LEU A 53 3.69 20.06 -14.89
C LEU A 53 4.20 19.06 -13.84
N ILE A 54 5.06 19.50 -12.93
CA ILE A 54 5.59 18.69 -11.83
C ILE A 54 4.46 18.24 -10.90
N PHE A 55 3.53 19.14 -10.58
CA PHE A 55 2.33 18.80 -9.83
C PHE A 55 1.50 17.72 -10.54
N LEU A 56 1.28 17.84 -11.85
CA LEU A 56 0.55 16.85 -12.64
C LEU A 56 1.27 15.50 -12.64
N GLU A 57 2.61 15.47 -12.78
CA GLU A 57 3.40 14.25 -12.66
C GLU A 57 3.22 13.56 -11.29
N ILE A 58 3.22 14.33 -10.18
CA ILE A 58 2.97 13.80 -8.83
C ILE A 58 1.56 13.22 -8.71
N VAL A 59 0.54 13.94 -9.20
CA VAL A 59 -0.86 13.47 -9.18
C VAL A 59 -1.00 12.19 -9.99
N PHE A 60 -0.38 12.13 -11.17
CA PHE A 60 -0.38 10.93 -12.01
C PHE A 60 0.32 9.75 -11.31
N HIS A 61 1.44 9.98 -10.65
CA HIS A 61 2.16 8.96 -9.88
C HIS A 61 1.30 8.40 -8.75
N LEU A 62 0.64 9.28 -7.97
CA LEU A 62 -0.30 8.88 -6.92
C LEU A 62 -1.51 8.11 -7.48
N PHE A 63 -2.02 8.52 -8.63
CA PHE A 63 -3.11 7.82 -9.32
C PHE A 63 -2.72 6.39 -9.71
N CYS A 64 -1.52 6.21 -10.28
CA CYS A 64 -0.98 4.89 -10.60
C CYS A 64 -0.83 4.01 -9.34
N LEU A 65 -0.31 4.56 -8.25
CA LEU A 65 -0.19 3.84 -6.97
C LEU A 65 -1.56 3.45 -6.42
N GLY A 66 -2.57 4.31 -6.54
CA GLY A 66 -3.95 4.03 -6.13
C GLY A 66 -4.57 2.87 -6.91
N ILE A 67 -4.44 2.86 -8.23
CA ILE A 67 -4.91 1.74 -9.08
C ILE A 67 -4.20 0.45 -8.69
N LEU A 68 -2.88 0.49 -8.50
CA LEU A 68 -2.14 -0.71 -8.15
C LEU A 68 -2.53 -1.24 -6.77
N SER A 69 -2.67 -0.35 -5.77
CA SER A 69 -3.15 -0.72 -4.44
C SER A 69 -4.50 -1.45 -4.52
N TYR A 70 -5.42 -0.95 -5.35
CA TYR A 70 -6.70 -1.60 -5.59
C TYR A 70 -6.55 -3.01 -6.18
N ILE A 71 -5.73 -3.18 -7.22
CA ILE A 71 -5.48 -4.48 -7.86
C ILE A 71 -4.87 -5.47 -6.85
N LEU A 72 -3.86 -5.04 -6.10
CA LEU A 72 -3.15 -5.87 -5.13
C LEU A 72 -4.02 -6.26 -3.95
N ARG A 73 -4.87 -5.35 -3.46
CA ARG A 73 -5.86 -5.68 -2.45
C ARG A 73 -6.74 -6.83 -2.93
N ASN A 74 -7.32 -6.70 -4.12
CA ASN A 74 -8.20 -7.74 -4.67
C ASN A 74 -7.49 -9.09 -4.90
N LEU A 75 -6.17 -9.09 -5.11
CA LEU A 75 -5.37 -10.32 -5.19
C LEU A 75 -5.18 -10.96 -3.81
N ILE A 76 -4.87 -10.14 -2.80
CA ILE A 76 -4.59 -10.61 -1.44
C ILE A 76 -5.88 -11.11 -0.76
N GLU A 77 -7.03 -10.48 -1.02
CA GLU A 77 -8.34 -10.94 -0.54
C GLU A 77 -8.70 -12.37 -1.00
N ARG A 78 -8.06 -12.88 -2.06
CA ARG A 78 -8.29 -14.23 -2.60
C ARG A 78 -7.40 -15.29 -1.96
N ILE A 79 -6.43 -14.90 -1.14
CA ILE A 79 -5.53 -15.84 -0.49
C ILE A 79 -6.30 -16.56 0.61
N PRO A 80 -6.46 -17.90 0.55
CA PRO A 80 -7.21 -18.63 1.57
C PRO A 80 -6.47 -18.61 2.92
N TYR A 81 -7.22 -18.43 4.00
CA TYR A 81 -6.68 -18.46 5.35
C TYR A 81 -6.56 -19.90 5.88
N PRO A 82 -5.40 -20.31 6.43
CA PRO A 82 -5.21 -21.69 6.90
C PRO A 82 -6.15 -22.15 8.03
N LEU A 83 -6.69 -21.22 8.83
CA LEU A 83 -7.62 -21.52 9.93
C LEU A 83 -9.07 -21.10 9.60
N GLU A 84 -9.44 -21.10 8.32
CA GLU A 84 -10.82 -20.84 7.88
C GLU A 84 -11.80 -21.81 8.58
N GLY A 85 -12.90 -21.26 9.12
CA GLY A 85 -13.92 -22.02 9.85
C GLY A 85 -13.55 -22.32 11.31
N TYR A 86 -12.32 -22.08 11.77
CA TYR A 86 -11.92 -22.34 13.16
C TYR A 86 -12.70 -21.45 14.14
N GLY A 87 -13.45 -22.07 15.05
CA GLY A 87 -14.32 -21.32 15.98
C GLY A 87 -15.44 -20.52 15.30
N GLY A 88 -15.80 -20.85 14.04
CA GLY A 88 -16.76 -20.08 13.23
C GLY A 88 -16.19 -18.82 12.58
N PHE A 89 -14.86 -18.68 12.56
CA PHE A 89 -14.17 -17.57 11.91
C PHE A 89 -14.22 -17.69 10.38
N HIS A 90 -14.39 -16.54 9.71
CA HIS A 90 -14.41 -16.45 8.26
C HIS A 90 -13.52 -15.30 7.79
N HIS A 91 -12.45 -15.61 7.07
CA HIS A 91 -11.43 -14.69 6.58
C HIS A 91 -12.03 -13.54 5.77
N ILE A 92 -12.99 -13.85 4.88
CA ILE A 92 -13.61 -12.85 4.00
C ILE A 92 -14.38 -11.74 4.75
N ARG A 93 -14.73 -11.97 6.02
CA ARG A 93 -15.42 -11.00 6.87
C ARG A 93 -14.45 -10.09 7.65
N LEU A 94 -13.14 -10.30 7.52
CA LEU A 94 -12.12 -9.50 8.18
C LEU A 94 -12.02 -8.12 7.51
N LYS A 95 -12.18 -7.05 8.29
CA LYS A 95 -12.20 -5.68 7.75
C LYS A 95 -10.84 -5.24 7.23
N GLU A 96 -9.79 -5.78 7.83
CA GLU A 96 -8.40 -5.50 7.52
C GLU A 96 -8.02 -6.02 6.12
N VAL A 97 -8.62 -7.15 5.73
CA VAL A 97 -8.55 -7.72 4.37
C VAL A 97 -9.24 -6.78 3.38
N GLN A 98 -10.43 -6.26 3.72
CA GLN A 98 -11.19 -5.35 2.83
C GLN A 98 -10.63 -3.91 2.77
N GLY A 99 -9.99 -3.46 3.84
CA GLY A 99 -9.58 -2.07 4.02
C GLY A 99 -8.33 -1.69 3.22
N GLY A 100 -7.38 -2.61 3.03
CA GLY A 100 -6.15 -2.38 2.24
C GLY A 100 -5.30 -1.16 2.70
N ILE A 101 -5.55 -0.63 3.90
CA ILE A 101 -4.87 0.57 4.43
C ILE A 101 -3.38 0.29 4.61
N VAL A 102 -3.04 -0.87 5.20
CA VAL A 102 -1.65 -1.27 5.41
C VAL A 102 -0.90 -1.33 4.07
N LEU A 103 -1.52 -1.93 3.05
CA LEU A 103 -0.95 -2.00 1.71
C LEU A 103 -0.72 -0.63 1.10
N SER A 104 -1.72 0.26 1.16
CA SER A 104 -1.61 1.63 0.65
C SER A 104 -0.50 2.40 1.36
N PHE A 105 -0.40 2.23 2.69
CA PHE A 105 0.66 2.86 3.48
C PHE A 105 2.04 2.36 3.06
N VAL A 106 2.25 1.04 2.97
CA VAL A 106 3.51 0.44 2.53
C VAL A 106 3.86 0.90 1.11
N LEU A 107 2.89 0.89 0.20
CA LEU A 107 3.12 1.32 -1.18
C LEU A 107 3.62 2.76 -1.24
N ILE A 108 3.01 3.69 -0.52
CA ILE A 108 3.41 5.10 -0.52
C ILE A 108 4.73 5.32 0.23
N PHE A 109 4.90 4.65 1.39
CA PHE A 109 6.04 4.86 2.28
C PHE A 109 7.39 4.54 1.61
N PHE A 110 7.41 3.56 0.70
CA PHE A 110 8.62 3.16 -0.01
C PHE A 110 8.84 3.87 -1.36
N GLN A 111 8.11 4.95 -1.66
CA GLN A 111 8.27 5.74 -2.89
C GLN A 111 9.24 6.90 -2.66
N LYS A 112 10.53 6.63 -2.83
CA LYS A 112 11.57 7.64 -2.60
C LYS A 112 11.47 8.77 -3.63
N HIS A 113 11.38 8.45 -4.92
CA HIS A 113 11.39 9.46 -5.98
C HIS A 113 10.14 10.34 -5.98
N LEU A 114 8.99 9.78 -5.58
CA LEU A 114 7.77 10.56 -5.39
C LEU A 114 7.94 11.57 -4.25
N THR A 115 8.57 11.15 -3.15
CA THR A 115 8.83 12.02 -2.00
C THR A 115 9.77 13.16 -2.39
N ASP A 116 10.84 12.86 -3.11
CA ASP A 116 11.81 13.84 -3.58
C ASP A 116 11.14 14.89 -4.51
N LYS A 117 10.25 14.46 -5.42
CA LYS A 117 9.46 15.36 -6.29
C LYS A 117 8.55 16.29 -5.49
N ILE A 118 7.86 15.76 -4.49
CA ILE A 118 6.97 16.54 -3.62
C ILE A 118 7.77 17.59 -2.85
N GLU A 119 8.91 17.21 -2.30
CA GLU A 119 9.79 18.13 -1.56
C GLU A 119 10.36 19.24 -2.45
N TYR A 120 10.78 18.90 -3.67
CA TYR A 120 11.23 19.87 -4.66
C TYR A 120 10.13 20.88 -5.03
N LEU A 121 8.92 20.39 -5.34
CA LEU A 121 7.80 21.26 -5.68
C LEU A 121 7.40 22.16 -4.50
N LYS A 122 7.37 21.61 -3.28
CA LYS A 122 7.10 22.37 -2.05
C LYS A 122 8.08 23.53 -1.89
N THR A 123 9.37 23.25 -2.02
CA THR A 123 10.43 24.26 -1.91
C THR A 123 10.30 25.34 -2.98
N ARG A 124 9.92 24.97 -4.21
CA ARG A 124 9.78 25.92 -5.32
C ARG A 124 8.54 26.82 -5.25
N VAL A 125 7.46 26.37 -4.61
CA VAL A 125 6.19 27.11 -4.52
C VAL A 125 6.07 27.91 -3.23
N LEU A 126 6.62 27.41 -2.14
CA LEU A 126 6.48 28.02 -0.80
C LEU A 126 7.78 28.64 -0.26
N GLY A 127 8.93 28.33 -0.86
CA GLY A 127 10.22 28.97 -0.55
C GLY A 127 10.45 30.17 -1.46
#